data_AF-A0AAD5SY37-F1
#
_entry.id   AF-A0AAD5SY37-F1
#
_cell.length_a   1.000
_cell.length_b   1.000
_cell.length_c   1.000
_cell.angle_alpha   90.00
_cell.angle_beta   90.00
_cell.angle_gamma   90.00
#
_symmetry.space_group_name_H-M   'P 1'
#
loop_
_entity.id
_entity.type
_entity.pdbx_description
1 polymer ?
#
loop_
_entity_poly.entity_id
_entity_poly.type
_entity_poly.pdbx_seq_one_letter_code
_entity_poly.pdbx_strand_id
1 'polypeptide(L)'
;MKFKLGDILRGTKSLTIAGPESALSEKSVQLNAIPVTTRRKLVVLIDGTGCHPGISKEALSQGKIKAASAITQSNVYIMSYLLNAVESKDQLVYYHPGPGTNLDDKFQTSEIKANVLENLVGNIDEYVLDVYSWLVSNYKEGDQIYAFGHSRGAAIARTLFSFIRYSGLLKVEKLDNERRLELVERAYNYYRTKEAVEGFKQHHSYPIVDLQFLGLWDTVPALDIPIGILSKACAKFLSEIGHIAGLIEYNAFHNFNIGTLPYAYHALSRDEVSTLLPPIMFERVDNNKTIIDRRQHWFRGFHADVGGEEFERGLSDITLSWMVENARRAGLFVSDPSVYHRNLHPFLAIGISPEFVARRHFNVLHVGWSFHLPGEDKPRDLKTLMDPELFYPSQFDESVDSVVFVPEIELNNSVIKEE
;
A
#
# COMPACT_ATOMS: atom_id res chain seq x y z
N MET A 1 -6.69 66.56 6.27
CA MET A 1 -5.88 67.05 5.12
C MET A 1 -4.81 66.00 4.81
N LYS A 2 -4.42 65.78 3.54
CA LYS A 2 -3.50 64.70 3.12
C LYS A 2 -2.00 65.09 3.24
N PHE A 3 -1.13 64.09 3.06
CA PHE A 3 0.33 64.15 2.76
C PHE A 3 1.28 64.27 3.98
N LYS A 4 2.54 63.78 3.97
CA LYS A 4 3.29 62.95 2.97
C LYS A 4 4.43 62.12 3.63
N LEU A 5 5.04 61.27 2.82
CA LEU A 5 6.30 60.54 3.03
C LEU A 5 7.54 61.46 2.95
N GLY A 6 8.59 61.19 3.73
CA GLY A 6 9.96 61.70 3.51
C GLY A 6 10.62 62.35 4.72
N ASP A 7 11.97 62.40 4.69
CA ASP A 7 12.88 63.17 5.56
C ASP A 7 13.04 62.67 7.03
N ILE A 8 14.23 62.57 7.65
CA ILE A 8 15.61 62.93 7.26
C ILE A 8 16.63 61.97 7.92
N LEU A 9 17.72 61.63 7.20
CA LEU A 9 18.96 61.09 7.79
C LEU A 9 19.89 62.23 8.23
N ARG A 10 20.39 62.19 9.48
CA ARG A 10 21.76 62.58 9.97
C ARG A 10 21.73 63.11 11.42
N GLY A 11 22.66 62.65 12.26
CA GLY A 11 22.82 63.16 13.64
C GLY A 11 23.77 62.34 14.53
N THR A 12 25.03 62.17 14.13
CA THR A 12 26.03 61.37 14.88
C THR A 12 26.88 62.21 15.85
N LYS A 13 27.00 61.73 17.11
CA LYS A 13 28.16 61.76 18.05
C LYS A 13 27.66 61.36 19.46
N SER A 14 27.92 60.15 19.97
CA SER A 14 29.19 59.63 20.54
C SER A 14 29.53 60.17 21.94
N LEU A 15 29.42 59.30 22.96
CA LEU A 15 30.57 58.88 23.79
C LEU A 15 30.31 57.51 24.46
N THR A 16 31.37 56.84 24.89
CA THR A 16 31.45 55.41 25.27
C THR A 16 32.04 55.25 26.69
N ILE A 17 31.96 54.04 27.29
CA ILE A 17 32.85 53.37 28.29
C ILE A 17 31.99 52.38 29.11
N ALA A 18 32.40 51.19 29.61
CA ALA A 18 33.26 50.06 29.22
C ALA A 18 33.05 48.98 30.33
N GLY A 19 33.28 47.67 30.25
CA GLY A 19 33.78 46.69 29.26
C GLY A 19 33.48 45.28 29.85
N PRO A 20 34.31 44.22 29.75
CA PRO A 20 35.52 44.03 28.93
C PRO A 20 35.40 42.86 27.91
N GLU A 21 36.28 42.85 26.91
CA GLU A 21 36.50 41.70 26.00
C GLU A 21 37.65 40.80 26.52
N SER A 22 37.61 39.50 26.23
CA SER A 22 38.82 38.74 25.87
C SER A 22 38.55 37.42 25.14
N ALA A 23 38.81 37.43 23.83
CA ALA A 23 39.43 36.36 23.03
C ALA A 23 39.08 34.87 23.26
N LEU A 24 38.39 34.27 22.28
CA LEU A 24 38.75 32.96 21.74
C LEU A 24 38.69 32.99 20.21
N SER A 25 39.63 32.32 19.55
CA SER A 25 39.93 32.44 18.12
C SER A 25 38.91 31.76 17.21
N GLU A 26 38.56 32.40 16.10
CA GLU A 26 37.95 31.72 14.94
C GLU A 26 38.94 30.71 14.33
N LYS A 27 38.85 29.45 14.75
CA LYS A 27 39.30 28.32 13.94
C LYS A 27 38.13 27.85 13.10
N SER A 28 38.18 28.16 11.81
CA SER A 28 37.26 27.62 10.80
C SER A 28 37.40 26.10 10.74
N VAL A 29 36.56 25.38 11.48
CA VAL A 29 36.39 23.94 11.28
C VAL A 29 35.65 23.76 9.98
N GLN A 30 36.37 23.42 8.91
CA GLN A 30 35.76 22.76 7.77
C GLN A 30 35.22 21.42 8.26
N LEU A 31 33.93 21.42 8.61
CA LEU A 31 33.14 20.20 8.72
C LEU A 31 33.09 19.58 7.33
N ASN A 32 34.06 18.71 7.04
CA ASN A 32 33.94 17.74 5.97
C ASN A 32 32.64 16.98 6.24
N ALA A 33 31.62 17.23 5.42
CA ALA A 33 30.37 16.51 5.50
C ALA A 33 30.67 15.03 5.28
N ILE A 34 30.66 14.27 6.38
CA ILE A 34 30.65 12.81 6.30
C ILE A 34 29.44 12.46 5.44
N PRO A 35 29.60 11.75 4.31
CA PRO A 35 28.44 11.33 3.54
C PRO A 35 27.61 10.43 4.46
N VAL A 36 26.44 10.91 4.87
CA VAL A 36 25.41 10.03 5.41
C VAL A 36 25.00 9.17 4.23
N THR A 37 25.63 7.99 4.11
CA THR A 37 25.27 7.01 3.10
C THR A 37 23.87 6.52 3.43
N THR A 38 22.89 7.16 2.80
CA THR A 38 21.48 6.81 2.90
C THR A 38 21.32 5.35 2.53
N ARG A 39 20.84 4.52 3.48
CA ARG A 39 20.54 3.11 3.19
C ARG A 39 19.55 3.08 2.03
N ARG A 40 19.84 2.22 1.05
CA ARG A 40 18.96 2.05 -0.11
C ARG A 40 17.67 1.35 0.34
N LYS A 41 16.56 1.78 -0.26
CA LYS A 41 15.20 1.42 0.12
C LYS A 41 14.57 0.60 -1.00
N LEU A 42 14.15 -0.62 -0.70
CA LEU A 42 13.36 -1.46 -1.60
C LEU A 42 11.89 -1.33 -1.18
N VAL A 43 11.06 -0.85 -2.09
CA VAL A 43 9.64 -0.55 -1.82
C VAL A 43 8.78 -1.45 -2.69
N VAL A 44 8.05 -2.37 -2.09
CA VAL A 44 7.10 -3.25 -2.79
C VAL A 44 5.67 -2.77 -2.56
N LEU A 45 4.88 -2.72 -3.62
CA LEU A 45 3.49 -2.25 -3.61
C LEU A 45 2.62 -3.31 -4.28
N ILE A 46 1.62 -3.81 -3.56
CA ILE A 46 0.85 -5.00 -3.95
C ILE A 46 -0.63 -4.64 -3.96
N ASP A 47 -1.22 -4.62 -5.15
CA ASP A 47 -2.54 -3.99 -5.35
C ASP A 47 -3.74 -4.86 -4.94
N GLY A 48 -4.93 -4.25 -4.92
CA GLY A 48 -6.21 -4.92 -4.72
C GLY A 48 -6.60 -5.88 -5.85
N THR A 49 -7.57 -6.75 -5.63
CA THR A 49 -7.98 -7.73 -6.65
C THR A 49 -8.55 -7.05 -7.88
N GLY A 50 -8.11 -7.50 -9.06
CA GLY A 50 -8.48 -6.86 -10.32
C GLY A 50 -7.83 -5.48 -10.54
N CYS A 51 -7.00 -4.99 -9.62
CA CYS A 51 -6.34 -3.69 -9.76
C CYS A 51 -5.09 -3.80 -10.63
N HIS A 52 -5.13 -3.11 -11.76
CA HIS A 52 -4.03 -2.98 -12.70
C HIS A 52 -3.94 -1.53 -13.20
N PRO A 53 -2.76 -1.05 -13.61
CA PRO A 53 -2.59 0.33 -14.06
C PRO A 53 -3.35 0.63 -15.36
N GLY A 54 -3.48 -0.37 -16.23
CA GLY A 54 -4.07 -0.25 -17.56
C GLY A 54 -3.89 -1.53 -18.36
N ILE A 55 -3.97 -1.48 -19.68
CA ILE A 55 -3.85 -2.68 -20.54
C ILE A 55 -2.54 -3.43 -20.22
N SER A 56 -2.58 -4.76 -20.21
CA SER A 56 -1.55 -5.68 -19.68
C SER A 56 -0.09 -5.41 -20.08
N LYS A 57 0.16 -4.66 -21.17
CA LYS A 57 1.49 -4.26 -21.69
C LYS A 57 2.08 -2.98 -21.06
N GLU A 58 1.34 -2.31 -20.17
CA GLU A 58 1.72 -1.02 -19.57
C GLU A 58 2.49 -1.15 -18.25
N ALA A 59 2.35 -2.29 -17.56
CA ALA A 59 3.27 -2.70 -16.50
C ALA A 59 4.41 -3.52 -17.12
N LEU A 60 5.65 -3.01 -17.05
CA LEU A 60 6.82 -3.83 -17.41
C LEU A 60 7.07 -4.91 -16.36
N SER A 61 7.70 -6.00 -16.79
CA SER A 61 8.23 -7.15 -16.02
C SER A 61 9.32 -6.82 -14.98
N GLN A 62 9.29 -5.62 -14.39
CA GLN A 62 10.10 -5.18 -13.25
C GLN A 62 9.29 -4.24 -12.33
N GLY A 63 7.95 -4.24 -12.40
CA GLY A 63 7.07 -3.37 -11.63
C GLY A 63 7.17 -1.88 -11.98
N LYS A 64 7.68 -1.56 -13.18
CA LYS A 64 7.74 -0.20 -13.72
C LYS A 64 6.51 0.08 -14.56
N ILE A 65 5.73 1.06 -14.11
CA ILE A 65 4.50 1.53 -14.75
C ILE A 65 4.88 2.52 -15.88
N LYS A 66 4.50 2.24 -17.13
CA LYS A 66 4.74 3.14 -18.26
C LYS A 66 3.68 4.23 -18.41
N ALA A 67 2.43 3.84 -18.20
CA ALA A 67 1.23 4.68 -18.26
C ALA A 67 0.14 4.00 -17.40
N ALA A 68 -0.96 4.69 -17.17
CA ALA A 68 -2.20 4.08 -16.71
C ALA A 68 -3.32 4.38 -17.68
N SER A 69 -4.06 3.35 -18.08
CA SER A 69 -5.28 3.45 -18.87
C SER A 69 -6.54 3.14 -18.04
N ALA A 70 -6.39 2.71 -16.78
CA ALA A 70 -7.53 2.48 -15.88
C ALA A 70 -8.19 3.82 -15.51
N ILE A 71 -9.53 3.88 -15.55
CA ILE A 71 -10.29 5.11 -15.25
C ILE A 71 -10.31 5.38 -13.75
N THR A 72 -10.45 4.32 -12.95
CA THR A 72 -10.29 4.34 -11.49
C THR A 72 -8.97 3.68 -11.12
N GLN A 73 -8.31 4.17 -10.06
CA GLN A 73 -7.02 3.65 -9.60
C GLN A 73 -7.05 3.46 -8.09
N SER A 74 -6.29 2.49 -7.58
CA SER A 74 -6.10 2.31 -6.14
C SER A 74 -5.09 3.31 -5.56
N ASN A 75 -5.10 3.43 -4.24
CA ASN A 75 -4.07 4.15 -3.49
C ASN A 75 -2.69 3.48 -3.58
N VAL A 76 -2.62 2.18 -3.86
CA VAL A 76 -1.37 1.43 -4.08
C VAL A 76 -0.73 1.86 -5.41
N TYR A 77 -1.51 1.93 -6.48
CA TYR A 77 -1.08 2.48 -7.76
C TYR A 77 -0.58 3.94 -7.60
N ILE A 78 -1.36 4.80 -6.94
CA ILE A 78 -1.00 6.21 -6.79
C ILE A 78 0.24 6.38 -5.90
N MET A 79 0.37 5.61 -4.82
CA MET A 79 1.59 5.58 -4.02
C MET A 79 2.81 5.19 -4.86
N SER A 80 2.68 4.18 -5.74
CA SER A 80 3.76 3.80 -6.67
C SER A 80 4.13 4.94 -7.61
N TYR A 81 3.14 5.65 -8.16
CA TYR A 81 3.37 6.85 -8.98
C TYR A 81 4.12 7.94 -8.20
N LEU A 82 3.68 8.26 -6.97
CA LEU A 82 4.30 9.29 -6.13
C LEU A 82 5.73 8.94 -5.66
N LEU A 83 6.02 7.65 -5.46
CA LEU A 83 7.37 7.14 -5.16
C LEU A 83 8.30 7.23 -6.37
N ASN A 84 7.81 6.88 -7.57
CA ASN A 84 8.59 6.95 -8.81
C ASN A 84 8.77 8.39 -9.33
N ALA A 85 7.89 9.32 -8.95
CA ALA A 85 8.03 10.74 -9.24
C ALA A 85 9.19 11.41 -8.47
N VAL A 86 9.82 10.72 -7.51
CA VAL A 86 11.07 11.18 -6.88
C VAL A 86 12.27 10.50 -7.53
N GLU A 87 13.08 11.25 -8.27
CA GLU A 87 14.34 10.76 -8.83
C GLU A 87 15.36 10.50 -7.71
N SER A 88 15.50 9.25 -7.28
CA SER A 88 16.50 8.82 -6.30
C SER A 88 17.18 7.52 -6.70
N LYS A 89 18.51 7.47 -6.57
CA LYS A 89 19.30 6.25 -6.78
C LYS A 89 19.25 5.29 -5.58
N ASP A 90 18.80 5.79 -4.44
CA ASP A 90 18.72 5.07 -3.16
C ASP A 90 17.31 4.55 -2.87
N GLN A 91 16.39 4.62 -3.84
CA GLN A 91 15.03 4.09 -3.71
C GLN A 91 14.67 3.30 -4.96
N LEU A 92 14.31 2.04 -4.79
CA LEU A 92 13.89 1.14 -5.85
C LEU A 92 12.46 0.68 -5.58
N VAL A 93 11.56 0.94 -6.53
CA VAL A 93 10.12 0.72 -6.41
C VAL A 93 9.69 -0.45 -7.28
N TYR A 94 8.87 -1.35 -6.72
CA TYR A 94 8.25 -2.46 -7.40
C TYR A 94 6.74 -2.43 -7.18
N TYR A 95 5.97 -2.25 -8.25
CA TYR A 95 4.53 -2.42 -8.24
C TYR A 95 4.15 -3.80 -8.79
N HIS A 96 3.28 -4.49 -8.06
CA HIS A 96 2.64 -5.74 -8.44
C HIS A 96 1.13 -5.50 -8.52
N PRO A 97 0.46 -5.75 -9.66
CA PRO A 97 -0.99 -5.70 -9.70
C PRO A 97 -1.57 -6.82 -8.84
N GLY A 98 -2.79 -6.64 -8.34
CA GLY A 98 -3.33 -7.58 -7.36
C GLY A 98 -3.91 -8.85 -7.98
N PRO A 99 -4.42 -9.77 -7.14
CA PRO A 99 -4.92 -11.06 -7.60
C PRO A 99 -5.98 -10.96 -8.70
N GLY A 100 -5.96 -11.90 -9.64
CA GLY A 100 -6.94 -11.99 -10.72
C GLY A 100 -6.73 -11.05 -11.91
N THR A 101 -5.64 -10.29 -11.96
CA THR A 101 -5.24 -9.56 -13.17
C THR A 101 -4.41 -10.44 -14.10
N ASN A 102 -4.91 -10.71 -15.31
CA ASN A 102 -4.11 -11.37 -16.35
C ASN A 102 -3.05 -10.40 -16.88
N LEU A 103 -1.83 -10.47 -16.34
CA LEU A 103 -0.64 -9.97 -17.02
C LEU A 103 -0.14 -11.04 -17.99
N ASP A 104 -0.11 -10.70 -19.29
CA ASP A 104 0.52 -11.55 -20.31
C ASP A 104 2.05 -11.63 -20.13
N ASP A 105 2.66 -10.61 -19.50
CA ASP A 105 4.05 -10.60 -19.08
C ASP A 105 4.22 -11.32 -17.72
N LYS A 106 4.01 -12.65 -17.72
CA LYS A 106 4.52 -13.49 -16.63
C LYS A 106 6.04 -13.30 -16.55
N PHE A 107 6.57 -13.10 -15.33
CA PHE A 107 7.99 -13.36 -15.10
C PHE A 107 8.29 -14.80 -15.56
N GLN A 108 9.53 -15.09 -15.97
CA GLN A 108 9.94 -16.45 -16.37
C GLN A 108 10.10 -17.40 -15.15
N THR A 109 9.22 -17.27 -14.16
CA THR A 109 8.90 -18.29 -13.15
C THR A 109 8.00 -19.40 -13.72
N SER A 110 7.58 -19.29 -14.99
CA SER A 110 6.69 -20.21 -15.71
C SER A 110 7.19 -21.65 -15.93
N GLU A 111 8.29 -22.06 -15.31
CA GLU A 111 8.69 -23.47 -15.21
C GLU A 111 8.28 -24.13 -13.89
N ILE A 112 7.84 -23.34 -12.89
CA ILE A 112 7.01 -23.86 -11.79
C ILE A 112 5.68 -24.28 -12.43
N LYS A 113 5.50 -25.58 -12.63
CA LYS A 113 4.31 -26.14 -13.30
C LYS A 113 3.09 -26.08 -12.37
N ALA A 114 2.52 -24.89 -12.25
CA ALA A 114 1.16 -24.70 -11.78
C ALA A 114 0.23 -25.54 -12.67
N ASN A 115 -0.40 -26.55 -12.07
CA ASN A 115 -1.31 -27.42 -12.82
C ASN A 115 -2.59 -26.64 -13.12
N VAL A 116 -3.24 -26.98 -14.24
CA VAL A 116 -4.34 -26.20 -14.87
C VAL A 116 -5.57 -25.93 -13.98
N LEU A 117 -5.61 -26.48 -12.76
CA LEU A 117 -6.63 -26.19 -11.74
C LEU A 117 -6.40 -24.87 -10.95
N GLU A 118 -5.18 -24.34 -10.88
CA GLU A 118 -4.85 -23.18 -10.03
C GLU A 118 -5.35 -21.83 -10.57
N ASN A 119 -5.60 -21.71 -11.89
CA ASN A 119 -6.08 -20.47 -12.53
C ASN A 119 -7.58 -20.14 -12.22
N LEU A 120 -8.19 -20.86 -11.29
CA LEU A 120 -9.57 -20.64 -10.82
C LEU A 120 -9.68 -20.53 -9.30
N VAL A 121 -8.55 -20.48 -8.57
CA VAL A 121 -8.50 -20.51 -7.10
C VAL A 121 -7.75 -19.28 -6.59
N GLY A 122 -8.17 -18.73 -5.45
CA GLY A 122 -7.69 -17.45 -4.90
C GLY A 122 -6.33 -17.51 -4.22
N ASN A 123 -5.45 -18.45 -4.60
CA ASN A 123 -4.19 -18.69 -3.90
C ASN A 123 -3.24 -17.49 -4.07
N ILE A 124 -2.86 -16.87 -2.94
CA ILE A 124 -1.91 -15.76 -2.94
C ILE A 124 -0.44 -16.20 -2.92
N ASP A 125 -0.15 -17.50 -2.85
CA ASP A 125 1.20 -18.08 -2.89
C ASP A 125 2.05 -17.52 -4.03
N GLU A 126 1.55 -17.54 -5.27
CA GLU A 126 2.28 -17.06 -6.46
C GLU A 126 2.67 -15.59 -6.32
N TYR A 127 1.76 -14.74 -5.84
CA TYR A 127 1.98 -13.31 -5.63
C TYR A 127 2.99 -13.03 -4.50
N VAL A 128 2.99 -13.85 -3.43
CA VAL A 128 4.01 -13.80 -2.38
C VAL A 128 5.38 -14.19 -2.96
N LEU A 129 5.43 -15.24 -3.77
CA LEU A 129 6.64 -15.76 -4.41
C LEU A 129 7.24 -14.79 -5.43
N ASP A 130 6.42 -14.12 -6.25
CA ASP A 130 6.88 -13.14 -7.23
C ASP A 130 7.49 -11.92 -6.55
N VAL A 131 6.83 -11.35 -5.54
CA VAL A 131 7.36 -10.20 -4.78
C VAL A 131 8.60 -10.61 -3.97
N TYR A 132 8.62 -11.81 -3.39
CA TYR A 132 9.81 -12.34 -2.72
C TYR A 132 10.98 -12.53 -3.68
N SER A 133 10.74 -13.09 -4.87
CA SER A 133 11.75 -13.30 -5.91
C SER A 133 12.32 -11.98 -6.43
N TRP A 134 11.50 -10.93 -6.51
CA TRP A 134 11.96 -9.58 -6.81
C TRP A 134 12.88 -9.05 -5.70
N LEU A 135 12.51 -9.18 -4.42
CA LEU A 135 13.35 -8.78 -3.29
C LEU A 135 14.68 -9.56 -3.29
N VAL A 136 14.63 -10.89 -3.42
CA VAL A 136 15.81 -11.77 -3.51
C VAL A 136 16.76 -11.36 -4.64
N SER A 137 16.21 -10.93 -5.79
CA SER A 137 17.02 -10.52 -6.95
C SER A 137 17.60 -9.10 -6.85
N ASN A 138 17.07 -8.24 -5.96
CA ASN A 138 17.46 -6.82 -5.86
C ASN A 138 18.14 -6.43 -4.54
N TYR A 139 17.90 -7.16 -3.46
CA TYR A 139 18.38 -6.84 -2.11
C TYR A 139 19.89 -7.00 -1.97
N LYS A 140 20.50 -6.04 -1.29
CA LYS A 140 21.88 -6.02 -0.83
C LYS A 140 21.89 -5.83 0.68
N GLU A 141 22.92 -6.39 1.31
CA GLU A 141 23.10 -6.30 2.76
C GLU A 141 23.09 -4.84 3.26
N GLY A 142 22.17 -4.54 4.18
CA GLY A 142 21.97 -3.19 4.71
C GLY A 142 20.89 -2.35 4.01
N ASP A 143 20.26 -2.85 2.95
CA ASP A 143 19.04 -2.24 2.40
C ASP A 143 17.88 -2.33 3.41
N GLN A 144 16.97 -1.35 3.33
CA GLN A 144 15.71 -1.30 4.07
C GLN A 144 14.53 -1.71 3.18
N ILE A 145 13.62 -2.54 3.70
CA ILE A 145 12.44 -3.03 2.98
C ILE A 145 11.18 -2.35 3.51
N TYR A 146 10.40 -1.80 2.59
CA TYR A 146 9.11 -1.15 2.83
C TYR A 146 8.05 -1.89 1.99
N ALA A 147 6.88 -2.17 2.56
CA ALA A 147 5.78 -2.79 1.82
C ALA A 147 4.47 -2.00 1.96
N PHE A 148 3.71 -1.97 0.87
CA PHE A 148 2.37 -1.42 0.80
C PHE A 148 1.40 -2.44 0.20
N GLY A 149 0.13 -2.40 0.60
CA GLY A 149 -0.92 -3.09 -0.14
C GLY A 149 -2.34 -2.71 0.26
N HIS A 150 -3.28 -2.99 -0.64
CA HIS A 150 -4.72 -2.83 -0.42
C HIS A 150 -5.41 -4.21 -0.46
N SER A 151 -6.46 -4.42 0.34
CA SER A 151 -7.32 -5.60 0.23
C SER A 151 -6.53 -6.92 0.36
N ARG A 152 -6.69 -7.86 -0.58
CA ARG A 152 -5.86 -9.08 -0.66
C ARG A 152 -4.37 -8.80 -0.93
N GLY A 153 -4.02 -7.68 -1.57
CA GLY A 153 -2.63 -7.20 -1.67
C GLY A 153 -2.01 -6.84 -0.32
N ALA A 154 -2.82 -6.31 0.62
CA ALA A 154 -2.39 -6.10 2.00
C ALA A 154 -2.13 -7.42 2.73
N ALA A 155 -2.94 -8.46 2.46
CA ALA A 155 -2.73 -9.81 2.99
C ALA A 155 -1.44 -10.44 2.44
N ILE A 156 -1.15 -10.28 1.13
CA ILE A 156 0.12 -10.68 0.51
C ILE A 156 1.29 -9.96 1.19
N ALA A 157 1.21 -8.65 1.42
CA ALA A 157 2.27 -7.87 2.05
C ALA A 157 2.58 -8.34 3.48
N ARG A 158 1.54 -8.66 4.27
CA ARG A 158 1.69 -9.26 5.62
C ARG A 158 2.34 -10.65 5.54
N THR A 159 1.84 -11.52 4.67
CA THR A 159 2.39 -12.87 4.44
C THR A 159 3.85 -12.83 4.00
N LEU A 160 4.22 -11.94 3.09
CA LEU A 160 5.60 -11.73 2.63
C LEU A 160 6.54 -11.37 3.78
N PHE A 161 6.14 -10.41 4.63
CA PHE A 161 6.96 -10.03 5.79
C PHE A 161 7.07 -11.16 6.81
N SER A 162 6.01 -11.96 6.98
CA SER A 162 6.01 -13.15 7.81
C SER A 162 6.92 -14.25 7.27
N PHE A 163 6.88 -14.49 5.96
CA PHE A 163 7.76 -15.40 5.23
C PHE A 163 9.23 -14.99 5.36
N ILE A 164 9.57 -13.71 5.15
CA ILE A 164 10.95 -13.21 5.31
C ILE A 164 11.45 -13.37 6.75
N ARG A 165 10.63 -13.07 7.76
CA ARG A 165 11.02 -13.32 9.17
C ARG A 165 11.21 -14.81 9.46
N TYR A 166 10.33 -15.65 8.93
CA TYR A 166 10.36 -17.11 9.13
C TYR A 166 11.55 -17.75 8.40
N SER A 167 11.58 -17.74 7.06
CA SER A 167 12.56 -18.45 6.23
C SER A 167 13.79 -17.63 5.83
N GLY A 168 13.84 -16.34 6.15
CA GLY A 168 14.92 -15.42 5.72
C GLY A 168 14.71 -14.84 4.33
N LEU A 169 15.64 -14.00 3.89
CA LEU A 169 15.73 -13.49 2.52
C LEU A 169 16.99 -14.07 1.87
N LEU A 170 16.82 -14.80 0.76
CA LEU A 170 17.91 -15.55 0.13
C LEU A 170 19.00 -14.66 -0.46
N LYS A 171 20.26 -15.12 -0.34
CA LYS A 171 21.44 -14.51 -0.93
C LYS A 171 21.84 -15.28 -2.20
N VAL A 172 21.43 -14.78 -3.36
CA VAL A 172 21.46 -15.54 -4.64
C VAL A 172 22.46 -15.00 -5.68
N GLU A 173 23.32 -14.06 -5.29
CA GLU A 173 24.22 -13.28 -6.18
C GLU A 173 25.16 -14.15 -7.05
N LYS A 174 25.42 -15.39 -6.64
CA LYS A 174 26.32 -16.35 -7.31
C LYS A 174 25.60 -17.59 -7.86
N LEU A 175 24.27 -17.57 -7.87
CA LEU A 175 23.44 -18.70 -8.30
C LEU A 175 22.83 -18.44 -9.67
N ASP A 176 22.82 -19.48 -10.51
CA ASP A 176 21.99 -19.53 -11.70
C ASP A 176 20.48 -19.49 -11.36
N ASN A 177 19.65 -19.42 -12.40
CA ASN A 177 18.20 -19.28 -12.24
C ASN A 177 17.54 -20.55 -11.70
N GLU A 178 17.99 -21.74 -12.13
CA GLU A 178 17.44 -23.03 -11.69
C GLU A 178 17.64 -23.20 -10.18
N ARG A 179 18.88 -23.01 -9.71
CA ARG A 179 19.22 -23.11 -8.29
C ARG A 179 18.58 -22.00 -7.45
N ARG A 180 18.31 -20.84 -8.03
CA ARG A 180 17.55 -19.76 -7.38
C ARG A 180 16.09 -20.16 -7.15
N LEU A 181 15.42 -20.68 -8.18
CA LEU A 181 14.02 -21.13 -8.08
C LEU A 181 13.88 -22.26 -7.06
N GLU A 182 14.75 -23.27 -7.11
CA GLU A 182 14.76 -24.38 -6.13
C GLU A 182 14.88 -23.88 -4.69
N LEU A 183 15.75 -22.90 -4.42
CA LEU A 183 15.90 -22.33 -3.08
C LEU A 183 14.69 -21.48 -2.67
N VAL A 184 14.06 -20.74 -3.60
CA VAL A 184 12.85 -19.96 -3.34
C VAL A 184 11.67 -20.88 -2.98
N GLU A 185 11.41 -21.90 -3.80
CA GLU A 185 10.38 -22.92 -3.53
C GLU A 185 10.63 -23.62 -2.19
N ARG A 186 11.87 -23.99 -1.91
CA ARG A 186 12.24 -24.67 -0.65
C ARG A 186 12.08 -23.75 0.57
N ALA A 187 12.47 -22.49 0.46
CA ALA A 187 12.25 -21.48 1.50
C ALA A 187 10.74 -21.33 1.80
N TYR A 188 9.92 -21.29 0.75
CA TYR A 188 8.48 -21.13 0.88
C TYR A 188 7.81 -22.38 1.46
N ASN A 189 8.23 -23.58 1.05
CA ASN A 189 7.76 -24.82 1.65
C ASN A 189 8.04 -24.88 3.16
N TYR A 190 9.25 -24.50 3.62
CA TYR A 190 9.54 -24.39 5.06
C TYR A 190 8.57 -23.45 5.79
N TYR A 191 8.23 -22.30 5.18
CA TYR A 191 7.24 -21.37 5.73
C TYR A 191 5.82 -21.92 5.73
N ARG A 192 5.43 -22.68 4.70
CA ARG A 192 4.09 -23.26 4.57
C ARG A 192 3.89 -24.42 5.55
N THR A 193 4.84 -25.34 5.67
CA THR A 193 4.77 -26.53 6.55
C THR A 193 5.15 -26.25 8.01
N LYS A 194 5.70 -25.07 8.31
CA LYS A 194 6.22 -24.68 9.65
C LYS A 194 7.35 -25.61 10.14
N GLU A 195 8.15 -26.13 9.21
CA GLU A 195 9.34 -26.92 9.48
C GLU A 195 10.51 -26.05 9.99
N ALA A 196 11.42 -26.65 10.76
CA ALA A 196 12.60 -25.97 11.30
C ALA A 196 13.55 -25.53 10.17
N VAL A 197 13.98 -24.26 10.22
CA VAL A 197 14.57 -23.55 9.08
C VAL A 197 15.90 -22.86 9.42
N GLU A 198 16.38 -22.99 10.66
CA GLU A 198 17.57 -22.33 11.20
C GLU A 198 18.82 -22.65 10.38
N GLY A 199 19.06 -23.93 10.09
CA GLY A 199 20.18 -24.36 9.26
C GLY A 199 20.07 -23.84 7.82
N PHE A 200 18.87 -23.82 7.24
CA PHE A 200 18.64 -23.30 5.89
C PHE A 200 18.94 -21.79 5.83
N LYS A 201 18.45 -21.00 6.79
CA LYS A 201 18.72 -19.55 6.91
C LYS A 201 20.22 -19.26 7.02
N GLN A 202 20.91 -19.96 7.91
CA GLN A 202 22.35 -19.75 8.15
C GLN A 202 23.20 -19.97 6.90
N HIS A 203 22.79 -20.88 6.00
CA HIS A 203 23.56 -21.21 4.79
C HIS A 203 23.12 -20.43 3.54
N HIS A 204 21.85 -19.99 3.46
CA HIS A 204 21.27 -19.47 2.21
C HIS A 204 20.68 -18.06 2.29
N SER A 205 20.53 -17.47 3.48
CA SER A 205 19.93 -16.14 3.66
C SER A 205 20.92 -15.08 4.13
N TYR A 206 20.56 -13.81 3.97
CA TYR A 206 21.22 -12.71 4.67
C TYR A 206 21.03 -12.86 6.20
N PRO A 207 22.07 -12.60 7.02
CA PRO A 207 22.00 -12.79 8.47
C PRO A 207 21.09 -11.77 9.17
N ILE A 208 20.94 -10.58 8.57
CA ILE A 208 20.07 -9.49 9.03
C ILE A 208 19.33 -8.96 7.81
N VAL A 209 18.02 -8.78 7.93
CA VAL A 209 17.14 -8.18 6.91
C VAL A 209 16.32 -7.08 7.58
N ASP A 210 16.43 -5.85 7.09
CA ASP A 210 15.84 -4.66 7.72
C ASP A 210 14.42 -4.42 7.19
N LEU A 211 13.42 -5.08 7.81
CA LEU A 211 11.99 -4.86 7.52
C LEU A 211 11.52 -3.60 8.26
N GLN A 212 11.42 -2.48 7.53
CA GLN A 212 11.31 -1.16 8.13
C GLN A 212 9.86 -0.68 8.28
N PHE A 213 8.99 -0.95 7.30
CA PHE A 213 7.66 -0.33 7.20
C PHE A 213 6.63 -1.24 6.53
N LEU A 214 5.40 -1.19 7.02
CA LEU A 214 4.23 -1.82 6.40
C LEU A 214 3.03 -0.87 6.40
N GLY A 215 2.55 -0.48 5.22
CA GLY A 215 1.41 0.43 5.02
C GLY A 215 0.24 -0.25 4.32
N LEU A 216 -0.88 -0.40 5.00
CA LEU A 216 -2.01 -1.21 4.56
C LEU A 216 -3.28 -0.37 4.41
N TRP A 217 -4.01 -0.61 3.33
CA TRP A 217 -5.41 -0.23 3.20
C TRP A 217 -6.26 -1.50 3.31
N ASP A 218 -7.22 -1.45 4.22
CA ASP A 218 -8.29 -2.41 4.51
C ASP A 218 -7.96 -3.89 4.20
N THR A 219 -7.01 -4.47 4.95
CA THR A 219 -6.64 -5.88 4.82
C THR A 219 -7.84 -6.81 4.99
N VAL A 220 -8.12 -7.64 3.98
CA VAL A 220 -9.12 -8.71 4.00
C VAL A 220 -8.46 -10.05 3.67
N PRO A 221 -9.04 -11.20 4.05
CA PRO A 221 -8.45 -12.50 3.73
C PRO A 221 -8.34 -12.76 2.23
N ALA A 222 -7.31 -13.54 1.88
CA ALA A 222 -7.29 -14.32 0.65
C ALA A 222 -8.29 -15.49 0.78
N LEU A 223 -9.57 -15.19 0.55
CA LEU A 223 -10.61 -16.21 0.41
C LEU A 223 -10.44 -16.89 -0.97
N ASP A 224 -10.46 -18.21 -1.00
CA ASP A 224 -10.41 -19.02 -2.23
C ASP A 224 -11.73 -18.99 -3.03
N ILE A 225 -12.19 -17.78 -3.36
CA ILE A 225 -13.39 -17.55 -4.17
C ILE A 225 -12.99 -17.60 -5.65
N PRO A 226 -13.61 -18.46 -6.48
CA PRO A 226 -13.25 -18.56 -7.89
C PRO A 226 -13.44 -17.24 -8.66
N ILE A 227 -12.33 -16.72 -9.19
CA ILE A 227 -12.25 -15.38 -9.81
C ILE A 227 -13.18 -15.24 -11.02
N GLY A 228 -13.49 -16.35 -11.71
CA GLY A 228 -14.48 -16.41 -12.79
C GLY A 228 -15.92 -16.05 -12.38
N ILE A 229 -16.23 -16.02 -11.08
CA ILE A 229 -17.54 -15.58 -10.55
C ILE A 229 -17.60 -14.04 -10.45
N LEU A 230 -16.45 -13.38 -10.25
CA LEU A 230 -16.37 -11.92 -10.14
C LEU A 230 -16.29 -11.24 -11.52
N SER A 231 -15.78 -11.93 -12.55
CA SER A 231 -15.56 -11.36 -13.88
C SER A 231 -16.80 -11.47 -14.80
N LYS A 232 -17.66 -10.44 -14.74
CA LYS A 232 -18.73 -10.10 -15.69
C LYS A 232 -19.86 -11.14 -15.91
N ALA A 233 -21.04 -10.74 -15.43
CA ALA A 233 -22.38 -11.29 -15.73
C ALA A 233 -22.72 -12.67 -15.14
N CYS A 234 -23.19 -12.70 -13.89
CA CYS A 234 -24.10 -13.76 -13.44
C CYS A 234 -25.04 -13.40 -12.26
N ALA A 235 -25.89 -12.39 -12.45
CA ALA A 235 -27.03 -12.14 -11.52
C ALA A 235 -27.97 -13.36 -11.37
N LYS A 236 -27.89 -14.33 -12.27
CA LYS A 236 -28.64 -15.59 -12.27
C LYS A 236 -27.94 -16.77 -11.55
N PHE A 237 -26.67 -16.60 -11.16
CA PHE A 237 -25.89 -17.63 -10.44
C PHE A 237 -25.76 -17.30 -8.94
N LEU A 238 -25.95 -16.03 -8.55
CA LEU A 238 -25.94 -15.58 -7.15
C LEU A 238 -26.91 -16.38 -6.25
N SER A 239 -28.01 -16.92 -6.77
CA SER A 239 -28.95 -17.76 -6.01
C SER A 239 -28.42 -19.14 -5.63
N GLU A 240 -27.33 -19.61 -6.25
CA GLU A 240 -26.68 -20.90 -5.92
C GLU A 240 -25.41 -20.72 -5.06
N ILE A 241 -25.00 -19.48 -4.80
CA ILE A 241 -23.78 -19.14 -4.03
C ILE A 241 -23.86 -19.50 -2.54
N GLY A 242 -25.05 -19.82 -2.01
CA GLY A 242 -25.22 -20.32 -0.64
C GLY A 242 -24.39 -21.58 -0.31
N HIS A 243 -23.87 -22.29 -1.31
CA HIS A 243 -22.94 -23.41 -1.14
C HIS A 243 -21.45 -23.02 -1.12
N ILE A 244 -21.08 -21.81 -1.56
CA ILE A 244 -19.66 -21.36 -1.63
C ILE A 244 -19.11 -21.03 -0.24
N ALA A 245 -19.94 -20.60 0.72
CA ALA A 245 -19.51 -20.34 2.09
C ALA A 245 -18.87 -21.58 2.77
N GLY A 246 -19.20 -22.80 2.33
CA GLY A 246 -18.57 -24.05 2.77
C GLY A 246 -17.32 -24.47 1.99
N LEU A 247 -16.96 -23.73 0.94
CA LEU A 247 -15.75 -23.90 0.12
C LEU A 247 -14.69 -22.83 0.39
N ILE A 248 -15.00 -21.84 1.25
CA ILE A 248 -14.03 -20.88 1.75
C ILE A 248 -13.13 -21.59 2.77
N GLU A 249 -12.10 -22.27 2.28
CA GLU A 249 -10.95 -22.59 3.13
C GLU A 249 -10.20 -21.29 3.41
N TYR A 250 -10.09 -20.94 4.70
CA TYR A 250 -9.10 -19.96 5.11
C TYR A 250 -7.73 -20.61 4.91
N ASN A 251 -6.89 -20.04 4.04
CA ASN A 251 -5.52 -20.52 3.80
C ASN A 251 -4.66 -20.44 5.09
N ALA A 252 -4.76 -21.51 5.90
CA ALA A 252 -4.32 -21.55 7.30
C ALA A 252 -2.79 -21.46 7.48
N PHE A 253 -2.04 -21.53 6.38
CA PHE A 253 -0.58 -21.42 6.37
C PHE A 253 -0.10 -19.97 6.37
N HIS A 254 -0.91 -19.02 5.90
CA HIS A 254 -0.57 -17.60 5.87
C HIS A 254 -0.63 -17.00 7.26
N ASN A 255 0.52 -16.61 7.80
CA ASN A 255 0.61 -15.94 9.08
C ASN A 255 0.58 -14.42 8.85
N PHE A 256 -0.60 -13.81 8.98
CA PHE A 256 -0.78 -12.36 8.87
C PHE A 256 -0.14 -11.54 10.01
N ASN A 257 0.44 -12.20 11.03
CA ASN A 257 1.12 -11.52 12.11
C ASN A 257 2.18 -10.56 11.59
N ILE A 258 2.21 -9.32 12.10
CA ILE A 258 3.17 -8.31 11.65
C ILE A 258 4.42 -8.21 12.54
N GLY A 259 4.53 -9.02 13.60
CA GLY A 259 5.69 -9.06 14.48
C GLY A 259 5.98 -7.71 15.18
N THR A 260 7.26 -7.41 15.39
CA THR A 260 7.76 -6.19 16.02
C THR A 260 8.34 -5.19 15.01
N LEU A 261 7.62 -4.95 13.90
CA LEU A 261 8.01 -3.96 12.90
C LEU A 261 8.13 -2.55 13.49
N PRO A 262 9.16 -1.75 13.09
CA PRO A 262 9.34 -0.38 13.54
C PRO A 262 8.14 0.52 13.20
N TYR A 263 7.67 0.45 11.96
CA TYR A 263 6.59 1.27 11.45
C TYR A 263 5.49 0.40 10.83
N ALA A 264 4.24 0.53 11.31
CA ALA A 264 3.11 -0.22 10.76
C ALA A 264 1.81 0.59 10.82
N TYR A 265 1.20 0.84 9.66
CA TYR A 265 0.03 1.70 9.52
C TYR A 265 -1.06 0.97 8.75
N HIS A 266 -2.29 0.96 9.27
CA HIS A 266 -3.44 0.31 8.64
C HIS A 266 -4.64 1.27 8.64
N ALA A 267 -5.07 1.67 7.45
CA ALA A 267 -6.32 2.38 7.22
C ALA A 267 -7.44 1.37 7.01
N LEU A 268 -8.48 1.40 7.83
CA LEU A 268 -9.61 0.46 7.83
C LEU A 268 -10.89 1.16 7.37
N SER A 269 -11.72 0.46 6.58
CA SER A 269 -13.06 0.94 6.21
C SER A 269 -14.01 0.78 7.41
N ARG A 270 -14.63 1.89 7.83
CA ARG A 270 -15.63 1.87 8.91
C ARG A 270 -16.97 1.33 8.42
N ASP A 271 -17.38 1.73 7.22
CA ASP A 271 -18.76 1.65 6.77
C ASP A 271 -19.05 0.41 5.91
N GLU A 272 -18.03 -0.43 5.71
CA GLU A 272 -18.14 -1.70 5.00
C GLU A 272 -19.11 -2.68 5.70
N VAL A 273 -19.93 -3.35 4.89
CA VAL A 273 -21.01 -4.25 5.33
C VAL A 273 -20.89 -5.66 4.72
N SER A 274 -20.02 -5.86 3.73
CA SER A 274 -19.84 -7.14 3.07
C SER A 274 -19.21 -8.17 4.00
N THR A 275 -19.93 -9.26 4.26
CA THR A 275 -19.44 -10.44 4.99
C THR A 275 -18.26 -11.13 4.31
N LEU A 276 -18.04 -10.86 3.01
CA LEU A 276 -16.90 -11.36 2.23
C LEU A 276 -15.63 -10.51 2.41
N LEU A 277 -15.71 -9.36 3.08
CA LEU A 277 -14.60 -8.44 3.33
C LEU A 277 -14.34 -8.20 4.84
N PRO A 278 -14.20 -9.27 5.67
CA PRO A 278 -13.91 -9.11 7.09
C PRO A 278 -12.50 -8.53 7.29
N PRO A 279 -12.31 -7.49 8.13
CA PRO A 279 -11.00 -6.88 8.31
C PRO A 279 -10.07 -7.75 9.14
N ILE A 280 -8.83 -7.91 8.69
CA ILE A 280 -7.76 -8.55 9.46
C ILE A 280 -7.03 -7.47 10.26
N MET A 281 -7.38 -7.34 11.54
CA MET A 281 -6.73 -6.40 12.48
C MET A 281 -5.25 -6.76 12.73
N PHE A 282 -4.45 -5.82 13.24
CA PHE A 282 -3.16 -6.12 13.86
C PHE A 282 -3.35 -6.83 15.20
N GLU A 283 -2.55 -7.86 15.40
CA GLU A 283 -2.54 -8.68 16.59
C GLU A 283 -1.96 -7.90 17.77
N ARG A 284 -2.40 -8.25 18.99
CA ARG A 284 -1.77 -7.75 20.22
C ARG A 284 -0.30 -8.17 20.25
N VAL A 285 0.57 -7.27 20.73
CA VAL A 285 2.00 -7.55 20.90
C VAL A 285 2.33 -7.55 22.39
N ASP A 286 2.86 -8.65 22.90
CA ASP A 286 3.36 -8.69 24.27
C ASP A 286 4.70 -7.91 24.35
N ASN A 287 4.79 -7.02 25.34
CA ASN A 287 5.81 -5.96 25.37
C ASN A 287 7.25 -6.48 25.48
N ASN A 288 7.96 -6.59 24.34
CA ASN A 288 9.43 -6.44 24.28
C ASN A 288 9.97 -6.19 22.85
N LYS A 289 10.43 -4.95 22.61
CA LYS A 289 11.28 -4.43 21.50
C LYS A 289 10.63 -3.97 20.17
N THR A 290 11.24 -2.91 19.64
CA THR A 290 11.21 -2.34 18.26
C THR A 290 9.87 -2.01 17.58
N ILE A 291 8.81 -1.67 18.32
CA ILE A 291 7.76 -0.81 17.75
C ILE A 291 8.20 0.65 17.95
N ILE A 292 8.23 1.45 16.88
CA ILE A 292 8.48 2.90 16.94
C ILE A 292 7.15 3.65 16.79
N ASP A 293 6.39 3.36 15.74
CA ASP A 293 5.05 3.93 15.53
C ASP A 293 4.15 2.91 14.83
N ARG A 294 3.06 2.52 15.49
CA ARG A 294 2.05 1.59 14.96
C ARG A 294 0.67 2.19 15.14
N ARG A 295 -0.12 2.23 14.07
CA ARG A 295 -1.47 2.82 14.09
C ARG A 295 -2.46 2.02 13.25
N GLN A 296 -3.67 1.86 13.79
CA GLN A 296 -4.84 1.36 13.06
C GLN A 296 -5.92 2.44 13.14
N HIS A 297 -6.34 2.98 12.00
CA HIS A 297 -7.31 4.07 11.93
C HIS A 297 -8.53 3.64 11.11
N TRP A 298 -9.72 3.82 11.67
CA TRP A 298 -11.00 3.63 11.00
C TRP A 298 -11.38 4.93 10.29
N PHE A 299 -11.41 4.90 8.96
CA PHE A 299 -11.80 6.02 8.11
C PHE A 299 -13.26 5.87 7.68
N ARG A 300 -13.93 6.99 7.40
CA ARG A 300 -15.23 6.99 6.73
C ARG A 300 -15.08 6.36 5.34
N GLY A 301 -16.02 5.51 4.95
CA GLY A 301 -15.98 4.82 3.66
C GLY A 301 -16.20 3.32 3.74
N PHE A 302 -16.65 2.76 2.61
CA PHE A 302 -16.58 1.33 2.30
C PHE A 302 -15.15 0.92 1.88
N HIS A 303 -14.93 -0.34 1.48
CA HIS A 303 -13.60 -0.86 1.10
C HIS A 303 -12.87 0.04 0.08
N ALA A 304 -13.52 0.39 -1.03
CA ALA A 304 -12.95 1.20 -2.11
C ALA A 304 -12.83 2.70 -1.75
N ASP A 305 -13.70 3.23 -0.87
CA ASP A 305 -13.53 4.59 -0.33
C ASP A 305 -12.24 4.73 0.50
N VAL A 306 -11.75 3.64 1.10
CA VAL A 306 -10.48 3.63 1.84
C VAL A 306 -9.30 3.22 0.95
N GLY A 307 -9.49 2.28 0.04
CA GLY A 307 -8.45 1.74 -0.84
C GLY A 307 -8.19 2.50 -2.13
N GLY A 308 -9.12 3.36 -2.58
CA GLY A 308 -9.24 3.77 -3.98
C GLY A 308 -10.04 2.75 -4.80
N GLU A 309 -9.94 2.82 -6.13
CA GLU A 309 -10.72 2.03 -7.11
C GLU A 309 -12.09 2.61 -7.50
N GLU A 310 -12.54 3.69 -6.85
CA GLU A 310 -13.66 4.52 -7.31
C GLU A 310 -13.20 5.74 -8.13
N PHE A 311 -14.14 6.34 -8.89
CA PHE A 311 -13.88 7.55 -9.68
C PHE A 311 -13.90 8.82 -8.83
N GLU A 312 -14.89 8.95 -7.94
CA GLU A 312 -14.89 9.89 -6.85
C GLU A 312 -13.96 9.39 -5.73
N ARG A 313 -12.95 10.19 -5.43
CA ARG A 313 -11.79 9.86 -4.62
C ARG A 313 -11.64 10.70 -3.36
N GLY A 314 -12.56 11.62 -3.07
CA GLY A 314 -12.43 12.53 -1.93
C GLY A 314 -12.16 11.81 -0.61
N LEU A 315 -12.76 10.64 -0.39
CA LEU A 315 -12.48 9.79 0.77
C LEU A 315 -11.12 9.06 0.66
N SER A 316 -10.80 8.44 -0.48
CA SER A 316 -9.56 7.67 -0.65
C SER A 316 -8.31 8.54 -0.73
N ASP A 317 -8.44 9.81 -1.13
CA ASP A 317 -7.36 10.79 -1.12
C ASP A 317 -7.00 11.25 0.32
N ILE A 318 -7.93 11.18 1.28
CA ILE A 318 -7.65 11.38 2.72
C ILE A 318 -6.74 10.25 3.22
N THR A 319 -7.13 8.99 2.99
CA THR A 319 -6.38 7.82 3.46
C THR A 319 -5.01 7.70 2.76
N LEU A 320 -4.93 8.08 1.48
CA LEU A 320 -3.68 8.22 0.74
C LEU A 320 -2.77 9.26 1.38
N SER A 321 -3.28 10.45 1.67
CA SER A 321 -2.51 11.55 2.27
C SER A 321 -1.97 11.17 3.66
N TRP A 322 -2.80 10.52 4.48
CA TRP A 322 -2.39 9.95 5.77
C TRP A 322 -1.26 8.93 5.62
N MET A 323 -1.36 8.02 4.65
CA MET A 323 -0.34 7.00 4.40
C MET A 323 0.98 7.62 3.88
N VAL A 324 0.91 8.59 2.97
CA VAL A 324 2.08 9.31 2.43
C VAL A 324 2.85 10.03 3.53
N GLU A 325 2.15 10.72 4.43
CA GLU A 325 2.77 11.43 5.54
C GLU A 325 3.46 10.47 6.53
N ASN A 326 2.82 9.33 6.85
CA ASN A 326 3.42 8.32 7.72
C ASN A 326 4.60 7.58 7.04
N ALA A 327 4.53 7.34 5.73
CA ALA A 327 5.64 6.81 4.93
C ALA A 327 6.86 7.76 4.93
N ARG A 328 6.63 9.07 4.79
CA ARG A 328 7.68 10.11 4.88
C ARG A 328 8.33 10.14 6.26
N ARG A 329 7.54 10.05 7.35
CA ARG A 329 8.06 9.96 8.74
C ARG A 329 8.93 8.72 8.96
N ALA A 330 8.59 7.59 8.34
CA ALA A 330 9.41 6.38 8.34
C ALA A 330 10.64 6.43 7.40
N GLY A 331 10.83 7.56 6.70
CA GLY A 331 12.00 7.88 5.89
C GLY A 331 11.85 7.66 4.38
N LEU A 332 10.67 7.32 3.84
CA LEU A 332 10.50 7.18 2.39
C LEU A 332 10.54 8.52 1.66
N PHE A 333 11.09 8.49 0.44
CA PHE A 333 11.08 9.63 -0.46
C PHE A 333 9.80 9.58 -1.31
N VAL A 334 8.74 10.25 -0.86
CA VAL A 334 7.42 10.24 -1.52
C VAL A 334 7.05 11.64 -1.99
N SER A 335 6.64 11.76 -3.26
CA SER A 335 6.08 13.00 -3.81
C SER A 335 4.77 13.39 -3.13
N ASP A 336 4.40 14.66 -3.23
CA ASP A 336 3.14 15.15 -2.68
C ASP A 336 1.94 14.64 -3.50
N PRO A 337 0.81 14.21 -2.89
CA PRO A 337 -0.36 13.71 -3.62
C PRO A 337 -0.85 14.66 -4.73
N SER A 338 -0.70 15.98 -4.54
CA SER A 338 -1.03 16.98 -5.56
C SER A 338 -0.26 16.83 -6.87
N VAL A 339 0.89 16.15 -6.89
CA VAL A 339 1.64 15.80 -8.11
C VAL A 339 0.81 14.87 -9.00
N TYR A 340 0.20 13.83 -8.43
CA TYR A 340 -0.69 12.95 -9.17
C TYR A 340 -1.92 13.71 -9.69
N HIS A 341 -2.53 14.53 -8.84
CA HIS A 341 -3.72 15.28 -9.24
C HIS A 341 -3.47 16.26 -10.39
N ARG A 342 -2.33 16.97 -10.40
CA ARG A 342 -1.91 17.82 -11.54
C ARG A 342 -1.64 16.99 -12.80
N ASN A 343 -1.00 15.83 -12.65
CA ASN A 343 -0.57 15.00 -13.77
C ASN A 343 -1.62 13.98 -14.25
N LEU A 344 -2.86 14.04 -13.74
CA LEU A 344 -4.01 13.32 -14.31
C LEU A 344 -4.66 14.08 -15.48
N HIS A 345 -4.48 15.41 -15.53
CA HIS A 345 -5.00 16.28 -16.60
C HIS A 345 -4.55 15.93 -18.03
N PRO A 346 -3.36 15.33 -18.29
CA PRO A 346 -2.98 14.87 -19.63
C PRO A 346 -3.93 13.82 -20.23
N PHE A 347 -4.66 13.06 -19.41
CA PHE A 347 -5.67 12.10 -19.89
C PHE A 347 -6.94 12.76 -20.45
N LEU A 348 -7.09 14.10 -20.34
CA LEU A 348 -8.09 14.86 -21.10
C LEU A 348 -7.90 14.74 -22.63
N ALA A 349 -6.72 14.33 -23.10
CA ALA A 349 -6.45 14.05 -24.51
C ALA A 349 -7.35 12.94 -25.11
N ILE A 350 -8.10 12.21 -24.29
CA ILE A 350 -9.04 11.14 -24.67
C ILE A 350 -10.51 11.63 -24.66
N GLY A 351 -10.75 12.96 -24.60
CA GLY A 351 -12.10 13.54 -24.71
C GLY A 351 -12.90 13.61 -23.40
N ILE A 352 -12.26 13.34 -22.26
CA ILE A 352 -12.83 13.59 -20.93
C ILE A 352 -12.86 15.11 -20.68
N SER A 353 -13.92 15.65 -20.06
CA SER A 353 -14.02 17.08 -19.77
C SER A 353 -13.30 17.48 -18.46
N PRO A 354 -12.78 18.71 -18.33
CA PRO A 354 -12.20 19.21 -17.08
C PRO A 354 -13.17 19.17 -15.90
N GLU A 355 -14.46 19.42 -16.15
CA GLU A 355 -15.53 19.38 -15.14
C GLU A 355 -15.74 17.95 -14.63
N PHE A 356 -15.64 16.94 -15.49
CA PHE A 356 -15.69 15.54 -15.09
C PHE A 356 -14.49 15.19 -14.19
N VAL A 357 -13.27 15.57 -14.58
CA VAL A 357 -12.06 15.37 -13.76
C VAL A 357 -12.12 16.12 -12.42
N ALA A 358 -12.84 17.26 -12.34
CA ALA A 358 -13.03 17.99 -11.10
C ALA A 358 -13.91 17.24 -10.09
N ARG A 359 -14.89 16.45 -10.54
CA ARG A 359 -15.80 15.66 -9.67
C ARG A 359 -15.08 14.62 -8.82
N ARG A 360 -13.92 14.11 -9.28
CA ARG A 360 -13.13 13.12 -8.52
C ARG A 360 -12.79 13.57 -7.09
N HIS A 361 -12.78 14.87 -6.81
CA HIS A 361 -12.46 15.41 -5.47
C HIS A 361 -13.67 15.45 -4.53
N PHE A 362 -14.81 14.88 -4.92
CA PHE A 362 -16.00 14.83 -4.08
C PHE A 362 -15.90 13.72 -3.04
N ASN A 363 -16.32 14.03 -1.81
CA ASN A 363 -16.47 13.09 -0.71
C ASN A 363 -17.81 12.35 -0.86
N VAL A 364 -17.91 11.49 -1.87
CA VAL A 364 -19.04 10.57 -2.06
C VAL A 364 -18.78 9.33 -1.21
N LEU A 365 -19.81 8.84 -0.51
CA LEU A 365 -19.78 7.54 0.16
C LEU A 365 -20.32 6.49 -0.83
N HIS A 366 -19.45 5.64 -1.36
CA HIS A 366 -19.87 4.65 -2.34
C HIS A 366 -20.39 3.41 -1.62
N VAL A 367 -21.71 3.22 -1.63
CA VAL A 367 -22.28 1.92 -1.24
C VAL A 367 -21.72 0.89 -2.21
N GLY A 368 -20.88 0.01 -1.69
CA GLY A 368 -19.89 -0.71 -2.49
C GLY A 368 -20.46 -1.62 -3.58
N TRP A 369 -19.54 -2.10 -4.42
CA TRP A 369 -19.77 -3.06 -5.49
C TRP A 369 -20.76 -4.18 -5.16
N SER A 370 -21.48 -4.67 -6.18
CA SER A 370 -22.64 -5.57 -6.08
C SER A 370 -22.36 -7.02 -5.61
N PHE A 371 -21.39 -7.23 -4.72
CA PHE A 371 -21.21 -8.48 -3.94
C PHE A 371 -22.07 -8.51 -2.66
N HIS A 372 -23.16 -7.76 -2.66
CA HIS A 372 -24.22 -7.84 -1.66
C HIS A 372 -25.00 -9.14 -1.92
N LEU A 373 -24.76 -10.17 -1.08
CA LEU A 373 -25.65 -11.33 -1.04
C LEU A 373 -26.94 -10.91 -0.33
N PRO A 374 -28.13 -10.98 -0.97
CA PRO A 374 -29.35 -10.41 -0.42
C PRO A 374 -29.67 -10.93 0.98
N GLY A 375 -29.59 -10.05 1.98
CA GLY A 375 -29.87 -10.36 3.39
C GLY A 375 -28.65 -10.76 4.23
N GLU A 376 -27.43 -10.73 3.70
CA GLU A 376 -26.21 -11.00 4.49
C GLU A 376 -25.45 -9.76 4.97
N ASP A 377 -25.75 -8.57 4.44
CA ASP A 377 -25.07 -7.32 4.78
C ASP A 377 -25.09 -7.04 6.29
N LYS A 378 -23.91 -6.95 6.88
CA LYS A 378 -23.71 -6.75 8.33
C LYS A 378 -22.61 -5.72 8.52
N PRO A 379 -22.94 -4.52 9.05
CA PRO A 379 -21.94 -3.55 9.44
C PRO A 379 -20.88 -4.20 10.34
N ARG A 380 -19.61 -3.84 10.14
CA ARG A 380 -18.50 -4.32 10.95
C ARG A 380 -18.80 -4.16 12.44
N ASP A 381 -18.57 -5.23 13.21
CA ASP A 381 -18.70 -5.18 14.67
C ASP A 381 -17.52 -4.41 15.28
N LEU A 382 -17.58 -3.08 15.17
CA LEU A 382 -16.56 -2.16 15.67
C LEU A 382 -16.35 -2.33 17.18
N LYS A 383 -17.34 -2.79 17.94
CA LYS A 383 -17.16 -3.05 19.38
C LYS A 383 -16.14 -4.17 19.61
N THR A 384 -16.27 -5.28 18.89
CA THR A 384 -15.33 -6.41 18.99
C THR A 384 -14.01 -6.10 18.28
N LEU A 385 -14.04 -5.44 17.11
CA LEU A 385 -12.85 -5.14 16.32
C LEU A 385 -11.96 -4.03 16.93
N MET A 386 -12.53 -3.18 17.80
CA MET A 386 -11.77 -2.17 18.56
C MET A 386 -11.42 -2.62 19.98
N ASP A 387 -11.71 -3.87 20.36
CA ASP A 387 -11.42 -4.39 21.70
C ASP A 387 -9.89 -4.51 21.93
N PRO A 388 -9.30 -3.75 22.88
CA PRO A 388 -7.86 -3.77 23.15
C PRO A 388 -7.39 -5.06 23.85
N GLU A 389 -8.30 -5.92 24.35
CA GLU A 389 -7.93 -7.24 24.86
C GLU A 389 -7.63 -8.22 23.71
N LEU A 390 -8.31 -8.05 22.56
CA LEU A 390 -8.20 -8.90 21.38
C LEU A 390 -7.14 -8.41 20.38
N PHE A 391 -7.08 -7.11 20.13
CA PHE A 391 -6.29 -6.52 19.03
C PHE A 391 -5.37 -5.40 19.49
N TYR A 392 -4.43 -5.00 18.62
CA TYR A 392 -3.68 -3.76 18.84
C TYR A 392 -4.64 -2.56 18.80
N PRO A 393 -4.52 -1.55 19.69
CA PRO A 393 -5.45 -0.43 19.74
C PRO A 393 -5.68 0.25 18.38
N SER A 394 -6.94 0.58 18.11
CA SER A 394 -7.38 1.32 16.91
C SER A 394 -8.21 2.54 17.30
N GLN A 395 -8.29 3.53 16.40
CA GLN A 395 -8.93 4.82 16.64
C GLN A 395 -9.78 5.23 15.43
N PHE A 396 -10.80 6.07 15.63
CA PHE A 396 -11.49 6.72 14.51
C PHE A 396 -10.66 7.89 13.98
N ASP A 397 -10.67 8.07 12.67
CA ASP A 397 -10.10 9.23 11.99
C ASP A 397 -11.12 10.40 11.94
N GLU A 398 -10.65 11.65 11.82
CA GLU A 398 -11.54 12.83 11.77
C GLU A 398 -12.49 12.86 10.56
N SER A 399 -12.18 12.10 9.51
CA SER A 399 -13.10 11.83 8.39
C SER A 399 -14.44 11.20 8.82
N VAL A 400 -14.46 10.47 9.94
CA VAL A 400 -15.63 9.75 10.47
C VAL A 400 -16.77 10.69 10.86
N ASP A 401 -16.44 11.90 11.33
CA ASP A 401 -17.39 12.91 11.82
C ASP A 401 -17.67 14.04 10.81
N SER A 402 -16.81 14.22 9.80
CA SER A 402 -16.82 15.39 8.91
C SER A 402 -17.54 15.18 7.56
N VAL A 403 -17.87 13.95 7.19
CA VAL A 403 -18.49 13.64 5.89
C VAL A 403 -20.01 13.56 6.00
N VAL A 404 -20.69 14.57 5.46
CA VAL A 404 -22.15 14.56 5.27
C VAL A 404 -22.51 13.51 4.22
N PHE A 405 -23.44 12.62 4.57
CA PHE A 405 -24.02 11.66 3.62
C PHE A 405 -24.72 12.44 2.50
N VAL A 406 -24.17 12.37 1.29
CA VAL A 406 -24.91 12.72 0.07
C VAL A 406 -25.65 11.43 -0.32
N PRO A 407 -26.99 11.37 -0.18
CA PRO A 407 -27.74 10.25 -0.72
C PRO A 407 -27.47 10.16 -2.21
N GLU A 408 -27.46 8.93 -2.72
CA GLU A 408 -27.40 8.58 -4.13
C GLU A 408 -28.05 9.69 -4.97
N ILE A 409 -27.23 10.43 -5.74
CA ILE A 409 -27.79 11.38 -6.71
C ILE A 409 -28.60 10.49 -7.64
N GLU A 410 -29.93 10.61 -7.61
CA GLU A 410 -30.78 9.98 -8.61
C GLU A 410 -30.19 10.33 -9.96
N LEU A 411 -29.62 9.32 -10.63
CA LEU A 411 -29.23 9.38 -12.04
C LEU A 411 -30.53 9.45 -12.83
N ASN A 412 -31.16 10.62 -12.75
CA ASN A 412 -32.29 11.01 -13.55
C ASN A 412 -31.85 10.81 -14.99
N ASN A 413 -32.56 9.92 -15.69
CA ASN A 413 -32.29 9.52 -17.08
C ASN A 413 -32.62 10.66 -18.07
N SER A 414 -32.42 11.92 -17.68
CA SER A 414 -32.77 13.15 -18.38
C SER A 414 -31.60 13.77 -19.15
N VAL A 415 -30.44 13.10 -19.22
CA VAL A 415 -29.26 13.55 -20.00
C VAL A 415 -28.89 12.56 -21.13
N ILE A 416 -29.72 11.54 -21.38
CA ILE A 416 -29.71 10.79 -22.65
C ILE A 416 -30.99 11.12 -23.44
N LYS A 417 -31.11 12.40 -23.81
CA LYS A 417 -31.96 12.88 -24.89
C LYS A 417 -31.27 14.06 -25.58
N GLU A 418 -31.00 13.90 -26.87
CA GLU A 418 -30.63 14.93 -27.85
C GLU A 418 -29.27 15.62 -27.53
N GLU A 419 -28.21 15.44 -28.32
CA GLU A 419 -28.12 15.61 -29.79
C GLU A 419 -27.47 14.43 -30.53
#